data_AF-A0A4D4J306-F1
#
_entry.id   AF-A0A4D4J306-F1
#
_cell.length_a   1.000
_cell.length_b   1.000
_cell.length_c   1.000
_cell.angle_alpha   90.00
_cell.angle_beta   90.00
_cell.angle_gamma   90.00
#
_symmetry.space_group_name_H-M   'P 1'
#
loop_
_entity.id
_entity.type
_entity.pdbx_description
1 polymer ?
#
loop_
_entity_poly.entity_id
_entity_poly.type
_entity_poly.pdbx_seq_one_letter_code
_entity_poly.pdbx_strand_id
1 'polypeptide(L)'
;MGYMDDAAAALRAAANQVPVNYLVEAEQQLGTVAQYAQQAGGQFGEAMAHEALATQSQVQELTAMLAGLQERLRSAANEVLAHGG
;
A
#
# COMPACT_ATOMS: atom_id res chain seq x y z
N MET A 1 -12.34 29.69 -11.29
CA MET A 1 -11.47 28.56 -10.92
C MET A 1 -10.43 29.13 -9.99
N GLY A 2 -10.60 28.95 -8.68
CA GLY A 2 -9.69 29.52 -7.69
C GLY A 2 -8.45 28.63 -7.54
N TYR A 3 -7.29 29.21 -7.24
CA TYR A 3 -6.04 28.47 -6.99
C TYR A 3 -6.19 27.35 -5.93
N MET A 4 -7.17 27.46 -5.03
CA MET A 4 -7.50 26.44 -4.03
C MET A 4 -8.17 25.19 -4.64
N ASP A 5 -9.02 25.36 -5.65
CA ASP A 5 -9.64 24.23 -6.38
C ASP A 5 -8.55 23.43 -7.11
N ASP A 6 -7.61 24.12 -7.74
CA ASP A 6 -6.49 23.50 -8.45
C ASP A 6 -5.54 22.77 -7.48
N ALA A 7 -5.27 23.35 -6.31
CA ALA A 7 -4.47 22.71 -5.26
C ALA A 7 -5.15 21.45 -4.70
N ALA A 8 -6.47 21.49 -4.44
CA ALA A 8 -7.23 20.33 -4.01
C ALA A 8 -7.28 19.23 -5.09
N ALA A 9 -7.41 19.60 -6.37
CA ALA A 9 -7.35 18.67 -7.49
C ALA A 9 -5.97 17.98 -7.58
N ALA A 10 -4.88 18.73 -7.40
CA ALA A 10 -3.53 18.19 -7.40
C ALA A 10 -3.29 17.21 -6.23
N LEU A 11 -3.78 17.52 -5.03
CA LEU A 11 -3.69 16.63 -3.87
C LEU A 11 -4.48 15.32 -4.09
N ARG A 12 -5.68 15.40 -4.66
CA ARG A 12 -6.47 14.20 -5.03
C ARG A 12 -5.78 13.37 -6.11
N ALA A 13 -5.18 14.02 -7.11
CA ALA A 13 -4.42 13.34 -8.15
C ALA A 13 -3.21 12.60 -7.55
N ALA A 14 -2.46 13.24 -6.63
CA ALA A 14 -1.36 12.62 -5.91
C ALA A 14 -1.83 11.41 -5.08
N ALA A 15 -2.97 11.52 -4.38
CA ALA A 15 -3.54 10.40 -3.61
C ALA A 15 -3.88 9.19 -4.49
N ASN A 16 -4.33 9.41 -5.73
CA ASN A 16 -4.65 8.33 -6.67
C ASN A 16 -3.42 7.68 -7.30
N GLN A 17 -2.27 8.34 -7.26
CA GLN A 17 -1.00 7.77 -7.74
C GLN A 17 -0.30 6.88 -6.72
N VAL A 18 -0.78 6.85 -5.46
CA VAL A 18 -0.21 5.99 -4.42
C VAL A 18 -0.51 4.51 -4.75
N PRO A 19 0.52 3.66 -4.94
CA PRO A 19 0.36 2.31 -5.50
C PRO A 19 -0.04 1.26 -4.45
N VAL A 20 -1.07 1.52 -3.65
CA VAL A 20 -1.53 0.60 -2.58
C VAL A 20 -1.94 -0.76 -3.14
N ASN A 21 -2.68 -0.79 -4.26
CA ASN A 21 -3.20 -2.03 -4.85
C ASN A 21 -2.10 -3.00 -5.32
N TYR A 22 -0.99 -2.48 -5.84
CA TYR A 22 0.13 -3.32 -6.30
C TYR A 22 0.78 -4.08 -5.14
N LEU A 23 0.83 -3.47 -3.94
CA LEU A 23 1.39 -4.14 -2.77
C LEU A 23 0.44 -5.20 -2.20
N VAL A 24 -0.88 -4.98 -2.28
CA VAL A 24 -1.88 -5.99 -1.87
C VAL A 24 -1.78 -7.25 -2.74
N GLU A 25 -1.59 -7.10 -4.05
CA GLU A 25 -1.39 -8.24 -4.95
C GLU A 25 -0.08 -8.99 -4.64
N ALA A 26 1.00 -8.26 -4.35
CA ALA A 26 2.28 -8.85 -3.95
C ALA A 26 2.16 -9.63 -2.62
N GLU A 27 1.41 -9.10 -1.64
CA GLU A 27 1.14 -9.75 -0.36
C GLU A 27 0.45 -11.12 -0.55
N GLN A 28 -0.56 -11.19 -1.42
CA GLN A 28 -1.29 -12.43 -1.72
C GLN A 28 -0.41 -13.47 -2.40
N GLN A 29 0.45 -13.04 -3.32
CA GLN A 29 1.40 -13.93 -4.00
C GLN A 29 2.43 -14.48 -3.01
N LEU A 30 2.96 -13.67 -2.10
CA LEU A 30 3.89 -14.11 -1.06
C LEU A 30 3.25 -15.15 -0.12
N GLY A 31 1.98 -14.97 0.24
CA GLY A 31 1.24 -15.97 1.01
C GLY A 31 1.12 -17.32 0.28
N THR A 32 0.93 -17.28 -1.04
CA THR A 32 0.88 -18.48 -1.89
C THR A 32 2.26 -19.16 -1.99
N VAL A 33 3.34 -18.39 -2.14
CA VAL A 33 4.72 -18.91 -2.13
C VAL A 33 5.03 -19.59 -0.81
N ALA A 34 4.66 -18.98 0.31
CA ALA A 34 4.85 -19.58 1.63
C ALA A 34 4.12 -20.93 1.76
N GLN A 35 2.89 -21.03 1.28
CA GLN A 35 2.12 -22.28 1.29
C GLN A 35 2.79 -23.37 0.45
N TYR A 36 3.24 -23.05 -0.76
CA TYR A 36 3.94 -24.01 -1.61
C TYR A 36 5.27 -24.46 -1.01
N ALA A 37 6.02 -23.54 -0.40
CA ALA A 37 7.28 -23.85 0.28
C ALA A 37 7.07 -24.78 1.49
N GLN A 38 6.01 -24.55 2.29
CA GLN A 38 5.63 -25.43 3.39
C GLN A 38 5.23 -26.84 2.89
N GLN A 39 4.49 -26.93 1.79
CA GLN A 39 4.08 -28.21 1.20
C GLN A 39 5.25 -29.00 0.61
N ALA A 40 6.24 -28.31 0.03
CA ALA A 40 7.47 -28.95 -0.46
C ALA A 40 8.27 -29.59 0.69
N GLY A 41 8.18 -29.02 1.90
CA GLY A 41 8.80 -29.56 3.11
C GLY A 41 10.33 -29.52 3.10
N GLY A 42 10.91 -30.10 4.15
CA GLY A 42 12.36 -30.11 4.36
C GLY A 42 12.92 -28.75 4.75
N GLN A 43 14.22 -28.73 5.08
CA GLN A 43 14.90 -27.55 5.60
C GLN A 43 14.84 -26.34 4.65
N PHE A 44 14.92 -26.58 3.34
CA PHE A 44 14.83 -25.52 2.34
C PHE A 44 13.40 -24.97 2.21
N GLY A 45 12.38 -25.82 2.19
CA GLY A 45 10.98 -25.41 2.14
C GLY A 45 10.58 -24.60 3.37
N GLU A 46 11.03 -25.01 4.55
CA GLU A 46 10.82 -24.26 5.81
C GLU A 46 11.50 -22.88 5.78
N ALA A 47 12.76 -22.81 5.33
CA ALA A 47 13.49 -21.54 5.22
C ALA A 47 12.82 -20.57 4.23
N MET A 48 12.43 -21.07 3.05
CA MET A 48 11.73 -20.29 2.04
C MET A 48 10.35 -19.82 2.51
N ALA A 49 9.60 -20.67 3.22
CA ALA A 49 8.33 -20.28 3.81
C ALA A 49 8.49 -19.16 4.83
N HIS A 50 9.52 -19.27 5.70
CA HIS A 50 9.82 -18.24 6.69
C HIS A 50 10.21 -16.91 6.02
N GLU A 51 11.05 -16.95 4.98
CA GLU A 51 11.45 -15.77 4.22
C GLU A 51 10.24 -15.12 3.52
N ALA A 52 9.39 -15.91 2.86
CA ALA A 52 8.19 -15.41 2.20
C ALA A 52 7.21 -14.73 3.20
N LEU A 53 7.03 -15.29 4.40
CA LEU A 53 6.20 -14.69 5.45
C LEU A 53 6.82 -13.41 6.01
N ALA A 54 8.15 -13.37 6.19
CA ALA A 54 8.85 -12.17 6.64
C ALA A 54 8.72 -11.03 5.61
N THR A 55 8.87 -11.34 4.31
CA THR A 55 8.62 -10.37 3.24
C THR A 55 7.15 -9.94 3.20
N GLN A 56 6.20 -10.87 3.41
CA GLN A 56 4.78 -10.55 3.46
C GLN A 56 4.47 -9.52 4.54
N SER A 57 5.03 -9.68 5.74
CA SER A 57 4.89 -8.71 6.84
C SER A 57 5.43 -7.33 6.46
N GLN A 58 6.58 -7.25 5.81
CA GLN A 58 7.15 -5.98 5.35
C GLN A 58 6.27 -5.30 4.30
N VAL A 59 5.74 -6.07 3.35
CA VAL A 59 4.79 -5.57 2.34
C VAL A 59 3.51 -5.07 2.99
N GLN A 60 3.01 -5.74 4.01
CA GLN A 60 1.82 -5.32 4.77
C GLN A 60 2.05 -3.97 5.48
N GLU A 61 3.21 -3.79 6.13
CA GLU A 61 3.59 -2.52 6.75
C GLU A 61 3.71 -1.38 5.73
N LEU A 62 4.37 -1.64 4.60
CA LEU A 62 4.46 -0.68 3.49
C LEU A 62 3.07 -0.31 2.96
N THR A 63 2.19 -1.29 2.78
CA THR A 63 0.81 -1.07 2.34
C THR A 63 0.05 -0.18 3.31
N ALA A 64 0.16 -0.43 4.61
CA ALA A 64 -0.47 0.40 5.64
C ALA A 64 0.06 1.85 5.63
N MET A 65 1.38 2.04 5.47
CA MET A 65 1.98 3.36 5.36
C MET A 65 1.51 4.11 4.11
N LEU A 66 1.44 3.44 2.96
CA LEU A 66 0.93 4.03 1.73
C LEU A 66 -0.56 4.37 1.81
N ALA A 67 -1.38 3.49 2.39
CA ALA A 67 -2.79 3.78 2.63
C ALA A 67 -2.98 5.00 3.55
N GLY A 68 -2.17 5.12 4.60
CA GLY A 68 -2.15 6.29 5.48
C GLY A 68 -1.74 7.57 4.75
N LEU A 69 -0.76 7.50 3.85
CA LEU A 69 -0.37 8.63 3.01
C LEU A 69 -1.51 9.04 2.06
N GLN A 70 -2.14 8.08 1.40
CA GLN A 70 -3.26 8.31 0.51
C GLN A 70 -4.41 9.03 1.22
N GLU A 71 -4.75 8.60 2.44
CA GLU A 71 -5.79 9.24 3.25
C GLU A 71 -5.41 10.65 3.68
N ARG A 72 -4.16 10.89 4.09
CA ARG A 72 -3.67 12.24 4.44
C ARG A 72 -3.77 13.20 3.25
N LEU A 73 -3.41 12.76 2.05
CA LEU A 73 -3.53 13.56 0.83
C LEU A 73 -4.98 13.90 0.50
N ARG A 74 -5.92 12.94 0.70
CA ARG A 74 -7.35 13.18 0.53
C ARG A 74 -7.90 14.15 1.58
N SER A 75 -7.51 14.00 2.85
CA SER A 75 -7.89 14.92 3.92
C SER A 75 -7.39 16.34 3.62
N ALA A 76 -6.13 16.49 3.24
CA ALA A 76 -5.56 17.78 2.87
C ALA A 76 -6.32 18.43 1.69
N ALA A 77 -6.70 17.65 0.68
CA ALA A 77 -7.51 18.18 -0.42
C ALA A 77 -8.89 18.69 0.04
N ASN A 78 -9.52 17.98 0.98
CA ASN A 78 -10.82 18.39 1.52
C ASN A 78 -10.70 19.62 2.42
N GLU A 79 -9.63 19.73 3.21
CA GLU A 79 -9.33 20.93 4.02
C GLU A 79 -9.11 22.17 3.16
N VAL A 80 -8.36 22.04 2.06
CA VAL A 80 -8.14 23.13 1.10
C VAL A 80 -9.46 23.62 0.51
N LEU A 81 -10.40 22.72 0.20
CA LEU A 81 -11.72 23.10 -0.29
C LEU A 81 -12.60 23.71 0.80
N ALA A 82 -12.51 23.21 2.04
CA ALA A 82 -13.32 23.70 3.17
C ALA A 82 -12.89 25.11 3.63
N HIS A 83 -11.62 25.47 3.45
CA HIS A 83 -11.06 26.75 3.88
C HIS A 83 -10.75 27.72 2.72
N GLY A 84 -10.85 27.27 1.47
CA GLY A 84 -10.49 28.03 0.27
C GLY A 84 -11.64 28.73 -0.46
N GLY A 85 -12.86 28.68 0.11
CA GLY A 85 -14.08 29.32 -0.43
C GLY A 85 -14.38 30.69 0.17
#